data_AF-S9UNW5-F1
#
_entry.id   AF-S9UNW5-F1
#
_cell.length_a   1.000
_cell.length_b   1.000
_cell.length_c   1.000
_cell.angle_alpha   90.00
_cell.angle_beta   90.00
_cell.angle_gamma   90.00
#
_symmetry.space_group_name_H-M   'P 1'
#
loop_
_entity.id
_entity.type
_entity.pdbx_description
1 polymer ?
#
loop_
_entity_poly.entity_id
_entity_poly.type
_entity_poly.pdbx_seq_one_letter_code
_entity_poly.pdbx_strand_id
1 'polypeptide(L)'
;MTENHEPTTNYVAPTKDTKPHAPPPRRESGGCSQCCGCDQCDWGGDAAECYACWKLNPCCGTPDPCKMLSCFLCWECCYLCSFSKLFASSVEQECAIFPHCILVALCQPYVRLCVRNNLRRRLGVQGSMMGDAVCCCCCWVCSFCQELRAVPREAWNLIEPSWRTPECMAPELVFLK
;
A
#
# COMPACT_ATOMS: atom_id res chain seq x y z
N MET A 1 38.94 -3.55 34.90
CA MET A 1 38.86 -2.59 33.79
C MET A 1 38.09 -3.28 32.68
N THR A 2 36.80 -2.98 32.57
CA THR A 2 35.90 -3.53 31.55
C THR A 2 35.79 -2.52 30.43
N GLU A 3 36.38 -2.82 29.28
CA GLU A 3 36.21 -2.05 28.05
C GLU A 3 34.81 -2.29 27.48
N ASN A 4 34.04 -1.21 27.37
CA ASN A 4 32.76 -1.19 26.68
C ASN A 4 33.04 -1.10 25.17
N HIS A 5 32.72 -2.16 24.42
CA HIS A 5 32.61 -2.10 22.97
C HIS A 5 31.20 -1.64 22.59
N GLU A 6 31.05 -0.38 22.19
CA GLU A 6 29.89 0.08 21.43
C GLU A 6 29.96 -0.47 19.99
N PRO A 7 28.89 -1.06 19.45
CA PRO A 7 28.81 -1.33 18.03
C PRO A 7 28.43 -0.05 17.28
N THR A 8 29.38 0.53 16.56
CA THR A 8 29.15 1.57 15.56
C THR A 8 28.19 1.06 14.49
N THR A 9 26.94 1.53 14.53
CA THR A 9 25.96 1.32 13.47
C THR A 9 26.32 2.21 12.28
N ASN A 10 26.84 1.60 11.22
CA ASN A 10 26.98 2.26 9.93
C ASN A 10 25.58 2.49 9.34
N TYR A 11 24.99 3.64 9.66
CA TYR A 11 23.78 4.13 9.02
C TYR A 11 24.12 4.57 7.59
N VAL A 12 23.85 3.71 6.62
CA VAL A 12 23.91 4.07 5.20
C VAL A 12 22.62 4.81 4.87
N ALA A 13 22.71 6.13 4.74
CA ALA A 13 21.61 6.96 4.28
C ALA A 13 21.13 6.49 2.88
N PRO A 14 19.82 6.38 2.63
CA PRO A 14 19.33 6.09 1.30
C PRO A 14 19.68 7.24 0.35
N THR A 15 20.42 6.90 -0.70
CA THR A 15 20.78 7.80 -1.81
C THR A 15 19.51 8.36 -2.46
N LYS A 16 19.40 9.69 -2.45
CA LYS A 16 18.39 10.48 -3.17
C LYS A 16 18.55 10.32 -4.68
N ASP A 17 18.06 9.23 -5.27
CA ASP A 17 18.06 9.06 -6.74
C ASP A 17 16.79 8.39 -7.29
N THR A 18 15.65 8.55 -6.62
CA THR A 18 14.36 8.41 -7.29
C THR A 18 13.96 9.78 -7.84
N LYS A 19 14.15 9.96 -9.16
CA LYS A 19 13.55 11.09 -9.90
C LYS A 19 12.06 11.19 -9.51
N PRO A 20 11.54 12.39 -9.17
CA PRO A 20 10.12 12.56 -9.04
C PRO A 20 9.48 12.23 -10.38
N HIS A 21 8.70 11.14 -10.43
CA HIS A 21 7.81 10.89 -11.55
C HIS A 21 6.87 12.10 -11.64
N ALA A 22 6.99 12.87 -12.72
CA ALA A 22 6.08 13.96 -12.99
C ALA A 22 4.65 13.40 -12.95
N PRO A 23 3.71 14.06 -12.22
CA PRO A 23 2.35 13.60 -12.18
C PRO A 23 1.81 13.52 -13.62
N PRO A 24 1.11 12.43 -13.98
CA PRO A 24 0.56 12.29 -15.33
C PRO A 24 -0.34 13.50 -15.65
N PRO A 25 -0.44 13.90 -16.93
CA PRO A 25 -1.27 15.02 -17.34
C PRO A 25 -2.71 14.82 -16.88
N ARG A 26 -3.24 15.87 -16.28
CA ARG A 26 -4.59 16.01 -15.73
C ARG A 26 -5.62 15.56 -16.78
N ARG A 27 -6.18 14.35 -16.64
CA ARG A 27 -7.40 13.98 -17.37
C ARG A 27 -8.58 14.57 -16.61
N GLU A 28 -9.39 15.37 -17.31
CA GLU A 28 -10.72 15.70 -16.85
C GLU A 28 -11.49 14.39 -16.67
N SER A 29 -11.82 14.05 -15.42
CA SER A 29 -12.64 12.90 -15.10
C SER A 29 -14.04 13.13 -15.69
N GLY A 30 -14.32 12.51 -16.84
CA GLY A 30 -15.62 12.53 -17.51
C GLY A 30 -16.68 11.68 -16.79
N GLY A 31 -16.81 11.85 -15.47
CA GLY A 31 -17.76 11.12 -14.63
C GLY A 31 -18.51 12.06 -13.69
N CYS A 32 -19.72 11.69 -13.30
CA CYS A 32 -20.61 12.46 -12.41
C CYS A 32 -19.85 12.88 -11.14
N SER A 33 -19.42 14.14 -11.10
CA SER A 33 -18.64 14.71 -10.01
C SER A 33 -19.46 14.71 -8.71
N GLN A 34 -18.83 14.26 -7.62
CA GLN A 34 -19.29 14.35 -6.23
C GLN A 34 -20.42 13.44 -5.74
N CYS A 35 -21.05 12.62 -6.58
CA CYS A 35 -22.04 11.66 -6.07
C CYS A 35 -21.37 10.36 -5.63
N CYS A 36 -21.31 10.13 -4.30
CA CYS A 36 -20.86 8.87 -3.68
C CYS A 36 -19.41 8.41 -3.97
N GLY A 37 -18.50 9.31 -4.33
CA GLY A 37 -17.08 8.94 -4.53
C GLY A 37 -16.76 8.28 -5.87
N CYS A 38 -17.69 8.26 -6.82
CA CYS A 38 -17.47 7.71 -8.17
C CYS A 38 -16.34 8.41 -8.95
N ASP A 39 -16.04 9.66 -8.59
CA ASP A 39 -14.91 10.45 -9.09
C ASP A 39 -13.54 9.94 -8.62
N GLN A 40 -13.51 9.08 -7.59
CA GLN A 40 -12.29 8.53 -6.97
C GLN A 40 -12.00 7.10 -7.42
N CYS A 41 -12.76 6.61 -8.40
CA CYS A 41 -12.60 5.28 -8.98
C CYS A 41 -11.44 5.22 -9.98
N ASP A 42 -10.98 6.32 -10.56
CA ASP A 42 -9.84 6.34 -11.49
C ASP A 42 -8.66 7.07 -10.86
N TRP A 43 -7.53 6.35 -10.72
CA TRP A 43 -6.29 6.90 -10.18
C TRP A 43 -5.25 7.20 -11.27
N GLY A 44 -5.54 6.86 -12.53
CA GLY A 44 -4.60 6.97 -13.63
C GLY A 44 -3.38 6.04 -13.50
N GLY A 45 -2.46 6.13 -14.46
CA GLY A 45 -1.21 5.33 -14.47
C GLY A 45 -1.45 3.82 -14.38
N ASP A 46 -0.58 3.12 -13.65
CA ASP A 46 -0.65 1.67 -13.46
C ASP A 46 -1.83 1.25 -12.54
N ALA A 47 -2.24 2.13 -11.62
CA ALA A 47 -3.39 1.92 -10.74
C ALA A 47 -4.72 1.95 -11.51
N ALA A 48 -4.81 2.77 -12.57
CA ALA A 48 -5.94 2.92 -13.47
C ALA A 48 -7.30 2.93 -12.75
N GLU A 49 -8.33 2.40 -13.40
CA GLU A 49 -9.70 2.38 -12.87
C GLU A 49 -9.92 1.23 -11.89
N CYS A 50 -10.70 1.48 -10.83
CA CYS A 50 -11.03 0.55 -9.75
C CYS A 50 -11.76 -0.69 -10.29
N TYR A 51 -12.73 -0.46 -11.17
CA TYR A 51 -13.52 -1.53 -11.79
C TYR A 51 -12.70 -2.38 -12.75
N ALA A 52 -11.52 -1.94 -13.19
CA ALA A 52 -10.62 -2.72 -14.06
C ALA A 52 -9.84 -3.81 -13.29
N CYS A 53 -10.48 -4.44 -12.29
CA CYS A 53 -9.87 -5.48 -11.46
C CYS A 53 -9.45 -6.71 -12.25
N TRP A 54 -10.08 -6.99 -13.40
CA TRP A 54 -9.65 -8.05 -14.32
C TRP A 54 -8.29 -7.79 -14.97
N LYS A 55 -7.78 -6.55 -14.93
CA LYS A 55 -6.39 -6.23 -15.35
C LYS A 55 -5.37 -6.71 -14.31
N LEU A 56 -5.84 -7.17 -13.13
CA LEU A 56 -5.02 -7.89 -12.15
C LEU A 56 -4.79 -9.34 -12.62
N ASN A 57 -4.04 -9.50 -13.72
CA ASN A 57 -3.50 -10.82 -14.06
C ASN A 57 -2.55 -11.24 -12.91
N PRO A 58 -2.48 -12.54 -12.57
CA PRO A 58 -2.13 -13.00 -11.25
C PRO A 58 -0.71 -12.54 -10.89
N CYS A 59 -0.69 -11.59 -9.97
CA CYS A 59 0.40 -10.68 -9.62
C CYS A 59 0.74 -9.61 -10.66
N CYS A 60 0.24 -8.40 -10.42
CA CYS A 60 0.95 -7.16 -10.75
C CYS A 60 1.43 -7.06 -12.20
N GLY A 61 0.64 -7.56 -13.15
CA GLY A 61 0.82 -7.31 -14.58
C GLY A 61 1.49 -8.39 -15.43
N THR A 62 1.93 -9.54 -14.88
CA THR A 62 2.55 -10.61 -15.71
C THR A 62 2.08 -12.03 -15.38
N PRO A 63 1.66 -12.86 -16.35
CA PRO A 63 1.26 -14.24 -16.13
C PRO A 63 2.48 -15.15 -15.88
N ASP A 64 2.91 -15.22 -14.62
CA ASP A 64 4.03 -16.09 -14.16
C ASP A 64 3.54 -16.98 -13.01
N PRO A 65 3.51 -18.32 -13.17
CA PRO A 65 3.00 -19.26 -12.16
C PRO A 65 3.65 -19.13 -10.78
N CYS A 66 4.95 -18.84 -10.71
CA CYS A 66 5.66 -18.67 -9.44
C CYS A 66 5.21 -17.40 -8.74
N LYS A 67 4.94 -16.34 -9.52
CA LYS A 67 4.35 -15.12 -8.96
C LYS A 67 2.93 -15.41 -8.47
N MET A 68 2.09 -16.09 -9.26
CA MET A 68 0.71 -16.43 -8.84
C MET A 68 0.69 -17.11 -7.48
N LEU A 69 1.56 -18.10 -7.28
CA LEU A 69 1.68 -18.82 -6.02
C LEU A 69 2.11 -17.89 -4.88
N SER A 70 3.04 -16.98 -5.14
CA SER A 70 3.44 -15.95 -4.16
C SER A 70 2.29 -15.01 -3.78
N CYS A 71 1.46 -14.57 -4.73
CA CYS A 71 0.26 -13.80 -4.41
C CYS A 71 -0.71 -14.61 -3.54
N PHE A 72 -0.97 -15.86 -3.91
CA PHE A 72 -1.84 -16.75 -3.15
C PHE A 72 -1.32 -16.93 -1.70
N LEU A 73 -0.04 -17.23 -1.52
CA LEU A 73 0.57 -17.36 -0.20
C LEU A 73 0.49 -16.06 0.61
N CYS A 74 0.78 -14.92 0.00
CA CYS A 74 0.74 -13.63 0.69
C CYS A 74 -0.68 -13.23 1.11
N TRP A 75 -1.69 -13.48 0.27
CA TRP A 75 -3.06 -12.97 0.50
C TRP A 75 -4.02 -13.99 1.10
N GLU A 76 -3.80 -15.29 0.95
CA GLU A 76 -4.62 -16.33 1.59
C GLU A 76 -3.96 -16.88 2.86
N CYS A 77 -2.65 -17.17 2.83
CA CYS A 77 -1.98 -17.79 3.99
C CYS A 77 -1.40 -16.76 4.97
N CYS A 78 -0.95 -15.60 4.49
CA CYS A 78 -0.27 -14.60 5.29
C CYS A 78 -0.92 -13.21 5.18
N TYR A 79 -2.24 -13.16 4.97
CA TYR A 79 -3.00 -11.93 4.74
C TYR A 79 -2.63 -10.81 5.72
N LEU A 80 -2.65 -11.11 7.02
CA LEU A 80 -2.37 -10.12 8.07
C LEU A 80 -0.96 -9.55 7.95
N CYS A 81 0.04 -10.38 7.69
CA CYS A 81 1.43 -9.95 7.55
C CYS A 81 1.62 -9.10 6.28
N SER A 82 1.09 -9.57 5.15
CA SER A 82 1.19 -8.86 3.86
C SER A 82 0.48 -7.51 3.91
N PHE A 83 -0.70 -7.47 4.55
CA PHE A 83 -1.46 -6.24 4.72
C PHE A 83 -0.82 -5.29 5.74
N SER A 84 -0.17 -5.81 6.78
CA SER A 84 0.61 -4.99 7.73
C SER A 84 1.82 -4.34 7.06
N LYS A 85 2.52 -5.09 6.20
CA LYS A 85 3.60 -4.54 5.36
C LYS A 85 3.08 -3.47 4.41
N LEU A 86 1.95 -3.72 3.75
CA LEU A 86 1.29 -2.75 2.87
C LEU A 86 0.91 -1.47 3.62
N PHE A 87 0.38 -1.61 4.83
CA PHE A 87 0.02 -0.48 5.68
C PHE A 87 1.24 0.34 6.09
N ALA A 88 2.31 -0.30 6.57
CA ALA A 88 3.56 0.36 6.91
C ALA A 88 4.16 1.09 5.69
N SER A 89 4.15 0.44 4.52
CA SER A 89 4.55 1.06 3.25
C SER A 89 3.71 2.30 2.95
N SER A 90 2.40 2.28 3.18
CA SER A 90 1.48 3.42 2.96
C SER A 90 1.71 4.63 3.87
N VAL A 91 2.50 4.47 4.94
CA VAL A 91 2.94 5.56 5.84
C VAL A 91 4.46 5.81 5.80
N GLU A 92 5.18 5.17 4.87
CA GLU A 92 6.65 5.30 4.69
C GLU A 92 7.44 4.81 5.91
N GLN A 93 6.95 3.77 6.58
CA GLN A 93 7.58 3.18 7.75
C GLN A 93 7.94 1.71 7.53
N GLU A 94 8.92 1.24 8.29
CA GLU A 94 9.21 -0.19 8.41
C GLU A 94 8.08 -0.89 9.18
N CYS A 95 7.80 -2.14 8.81
CA CYS A 95 6.72 -2.90 9.44
C CYS A 95 7.06 -3.20 10.90
N ALA A 96 6.12 -2.93 11.81
CA ALA A 96 6.28 -3.17 13.24
C ALA A 96 5.02 -3.81 13.83
N ILE A 97 5.18 -4.56 14.92
CA ILE A 97 4.05 -5.23 15.60
C ILE A 97 3.04 -4.19 16.08
N PHE A 98 3.52 -3.15 16.77
CA PHE A 98 2.75 -1.97 17.10
C PHE A 98 3.26 -0.77 16.29
N PRO A 99 2.41 -0.01 15.59
CA PRO A 99 0.96 -0.15 15.51
C PRO A 99 0.47 -0.99 14.30
N HIS A 100 1.34 -1.37 13.35
CA HIS A 100 0.90 -1.91 12.05
C HIS A 100 0.17 -3.26 12.17
N CYS A 101 0.80 -4.28 12.76
CA CYS A 101 0.20 -5.62 12.83
C CYS A 101 -1.05 -5.65 13.72
N ILE A 102 -0.99 -4.98 14.87
CA ILE A 102 -2.11 -4.96 15.83
C ILE A 102 -3.31 -4.19 15.25
N LEU A 103 -3.11 -3.02 14.63
CA LEU A 103 -4.22 -2.29 14.01
C LEU A 103 -4.80 -3.06 12.82
N VAL A 104 -3.99 -3.76 12.04
CA VAL A 104 -4.49 -4.63 10.97
C VAL A 104 -5.35 -5.76 11.55
N ALA A 105 -4.92 -6.40 12.64
CA ALA A 105 -5.64 -7.49 13.27
C ALA A 105 -6.95 -7.05 13.95
N LEU A 106 -6.97 -5.88 14.60
CA LEU A 106 -8.12 -5.42 15.40
C LEU A 106 -9.04 -4.45 14.65
N CYS A 107 -8.51 -3.70 13.69
CA CYS A 107 -9.18 -2.57 13.05
C CYS A 107 -9.04 -2.58 11.52
N GLN A 108 -9.05 -3.78 10.92
CA GLN A 108 -8.89 -3.98 9.47
C GLN A 108 -9.69 -3.02 8.56
N PRO A 109 -11.01 -2.77 8.76
CA PRO A 109 -11.75 -1.87 7.87
C PRO A 109 -11.24 -0.42 7.91
N TYR A 110 -10.84 0.04 9.11
CA TYR A 110 -10.26 1.37 9.27
C TYR A 110 -8.88 1.46 8.63
N VAL A 111 -8.03 0.44 8.82
CA VAL A 111 -6.71 0.40 8.19
C VAL A 111 -6.81 0.38 6.68
N ARG A 112 -7.75 -0.38 6.09
CA ARG A 112 -8.02 -0.35 4.64
C ARG A 112 -8.37 1.03 4.14
N LEU A 113 -9.26 1.73 4.83
CA LEU A 113 -9.61 3.11 4.48
C LEU A 113 -8.39 4.03 4.51
N CYS A 114 -7.56 3.92 5.56
CA CYS A 114 -6.33 4.70 5.68
C CYS A 114 -5.33 4.39 4.56
N VAL A 115 -5.10 3.10 4.27
CA VAL A 115 -4.21 2.67 3.17
C VAL A 115 -4.68 3.26 1.85
N ARG A 116 -5.96 3.08 1.50
CA ARG A 116 -6.52 3.61 0.26
C ARG A 116 -6.35 5.13 0.15
N ASN A 117 -6.73 5.87 1.20
CA ASN A 117 -6.61 7.32 1.22
C ASN A 117 -5.14 7.77 1.09
N ASN A 118 -4.21 7.09 1.77
CA ASN A 118 -2.78 7.41 1.69
C ASN A 118 -2.23 7.14 0.29
N LEU A 119 -2.54 5.99 -0.31
CA LEU A 119 -2.11 5.64 -1.67
C LEU A 119 -2.66 6.61 -2.72
N ARG A 120 -3.95 6.95 -2.63
CA ARG A 120 -4.59 7.94 -3.50
C ARG A 120 -3.91 9.31 -3.40
N ARG A 121 -3.64 9.77 -2.17
CA ARG A 121 -2.95 11.04 -1.91
C ARG A 121 -1.52 11.05 -2.45
N ARG A 122 -0.79 9.94 -2.32
CA ARG A 122 0.56 9.79 -2.89
C ARG A 122 0.59 9.90 -4.40
N LEU A 123 -0.43 9.38 -5.07
CA LEU A 123 -0.59 9.52 -6.52
C LEU A 123 -1.08 10.92 -6.94
N GLY A 124 -1.36 11.82 -5.98
CA GLY A 124 -1.87 13.18 -6.26
C GLY A 124 -3.34 13.21 -6.71
N VAL A 125 -4.08 12.12 -6.51
CA VAL A 125 -5.47 11.97 -6.95
C VAL A 125 -6.40 12.65 -5.94
N GLN A 126 -7.21 13.59 -6.42
CA GLN A 126 -8.19 14.31 -5.60
C GLN A 126 -9.31 13.38 -5.14
N GLY A 127 -9.88 13.65 -3.96
CA GLY A 127 -10.92 12.81 -3.37
C GLY A 127 -11.08 13.01 -1.87
N SER A 128 -12.10 12.36 -1.32
CA SER A 128 -12.50 12.44 0.09
C SER A 128 -12.45 11.06 0.75
N MET A 129 -12.19 11.02 2.06
CA MET A 129 -12.25 9.75 2.80
C MET A 129 -13.63 9.07 2.70
N MET A 130 -14.71 9.84 2.54
CA MET A 130 -16.04 9.27 2.34
C MET A 130 -16.14 8.51 1.00
N GLY A 131 -15.56 9.04 -0.08
CA GLY A 131 -15.54 8.34 -1.35
C GLY A 131 -14.70 7.07 -1.30
N ASP A 132 -13.54 7.13 -0.65
CA ASP A 132 -12.71 5.95 -0.38
C ASP A 132 -13.48 4.89 0.43
N ALA A 133 -14.27 5.30 1.43
CA ALA A 133 -15.10 4.40 2.21
C ALA A 133 -16.20 3.74 1.35
N VAL A 134 -16.86 4.49 0.47
CA VAL A 134 -17.84 3.93 -0.46
C VAL A 134 -17.18 2.93 -1.42
N CYS A 135 -16.01 3.24 -1.98
CA CYS A 135 -15.27 2.29 -2.83
C CYS A 135 -14.94 1.00 -2.08
N CYS A 136 -14.42 1.11 -0.85
CA CYS A 136 -14.10 -0.03 0.00
C CYS A 136 -15.32 -0.89 0.35
N CYS A 137 -16.48 -0.26 0.60
CA CYS A 137 -17.72 -0.96 0.99
C CYS A 137 -18.47 -1.57 -0.20
N CYS A 138 -18.53 -0.87 -1.35
CA CYS A 138 -19.34 -1.30 -2.50
C CYS A 138 -18.63 -2.33 -3.39
N CYS A 139 -17.31 -2.26 -3.54
CA CYS A 139 -16.53 -3.34 -4.16
C CYS A 139 -15.15 -3.46 -3.50
N TRP A 140 -15.09 -4.22 -2.41
CA TRP A 140 -13.85 -4.44 -1.66
C TRP A 140 -12.74 -5.05 -2.53
N VAL A 141 -13.09 -6.01 -3.41
CA VAL A 141 -12.11 -6.68 -4.30
C VAL A 141 -11.54 -5.67 -5.29
N CYS A 142 -12.40 -4.87 -5.92
CA CYS A 142 -11.99 -3.87 -6.91
C CYS A 142 -11.06 -2.84 -6.28
N SER A 143 -11.45 -2.29 -5.13
CA SER A 143 -10.65 -1.32 -4.38
C SER A 143 -9.28 -1.89 -4.03
N PHE A 144 -9.27 -3.11 -3.50
CA PHE A 144 -8.04 -3.76 -3.09
C PHE A 144 -7.13 -4.08 -4.29
N CYS A 145 -7.69 -4.54 -5.40
CA CYS A 145 -6.95 -4.75 -6.65
C CYS A 145 -6.36 -3.44 -7.20
N GLN A 146 -7.06 -2.31 -7.04
CA GLN A 146 -6.53 -1.01 -7.41
C GLN A 146 -5.36 -0.58 -6.50
N GLU A 147 -5.49 -0.78 -5.19
CA GLU A 147 -4.42 -0.51 -4.22
C GLU A 147 -3.15 -1.32 -4.53
N LEU A 148 -3.29 -2.61 -4.86
CA LEU A 148 -2.16 -3.47 -5.21
C LEU A 148 -1.48 -3.11 -6.53
N ARG A 149 -2.18 -2.47 -7.46
CA ARG A 149 -1.59 -1.93 -8.70
C ARG A 149 -0.93 -0.58 -8.52
N ALA A 150 -1.36 0.17 -7.49
CA ALA A 150 -0.80 1.47 -7.14
C ALA A 150 0.57 1.36 -6.44
N VAL A 151 0.94 0.18 -5.94
CA VAL A 151 2.18 -0.04 -5.20
C VAL A 151 3.09 -1.05 -5.88
N PRO A 152 4.42 -0.91 -5.71
CA PRO A 152 5.35 -1.93 -6.14
C PRO A 152 5.15 -3.22 -5.32
N ARG A 153 5.50 -4.38 -5.89
CA ARG A 153 5.24 -5.70 -5.28
C ARG A 153 5.93 -5.86 -3.92
N GLU A 154 7.08 -5.25 -3.77
CA GLU A 154 7.92 -5.25 -2.59
C GLU A 154 7.18 -4.66 -1.38
N ALA A 155 6.18 -3.81 -1.59
CA ALA A 155 5.40 -3.18 -0.53
C ALA A 155 4.54 -4.17 0.29
N TRP A 156 4.23 -5.35 -0.25
CA TRP A 156 3.37 -6.33 0.41
C TRP A 156 3.89 -7.77 0.33
N ASN A 157 4.81 -8.07 -0.60
CA ASN A 157 5.35 -9.41 -0.77
C ASN A 157 6.27 -9.80 0.41
N LEU A 158 6.01 -10.97 1.01
CA LEU A 158 6.77 -11.51 2.14
C LEU A 158 7.87 -12.50 1.73
N ILE A 159 7.81 -13.02 0.50
CA ILE A 159 8.68 -14.10 0.02
C ILE A 159 9.98 -13.54 -0.58
N GLU A 160 9.93 -12.32 -1.10
CA GLU A 160 11.13 -11.65 -1.60
C GLU A 160 12.08 -11.29 -0.44
N PRO A 161 13.41 -11.31 -0.68
CA PRO A 161 14.44 -11.15 0.36
C PRO A 161 14.43 -9.80 1.08
N SER A 162 13.54 -8.88 0.67
CA SER A 162 13.31 -7.59 1.31
C SER A 162 12.49 -7.69 2.61
N TRP A 163 11.85 -8.82 2.90
CA TRP A 163 11.10 -8.95 4.15
C TRP A 163 12.01 -9.13 5.37
N ARG A 164 11.83 -8.25 6.36
CA ARG A 164 12.46 -8.34 7.69
C ARG A 164 11.39 -8.65 8.72
N THR A 165 11.75 -9.40 9.76
CA THR A 165 10.88 -9.63 10.91
C THR A 165 10.52 -8.28 11.54
N PRO A 166 9.24 -8.01 11.80
CA PRO A 166 8.80 -6.71 12.28
C PRO A 166 9.40 -6.41 13.66
N GLU A 167 9.84 -5.18 13.85
CA GLU A 167 10.26 -4.69 15.16
C GLU A 167 9.06 -4.59 16.11
N CYS A 168 9.30 -4.61 17.43
CA CYS A 168 8.21 -4.58 18.40
C CYS A 168 7.38 -3.28 18.34
N MET A 169 8.02 -2.16 18.01
CA MET A 169 7.41 -0.83 18.06
C MET A 169 7.97 0.06 16.94
N ALA A 170 7.08 0.68 16.16
CA ALA A 170 7.43 1.73 15.22
C ALA A 170 7.32 3.13 15.86
N PRO A 171 8.00 4.14 15.29
CA PRO A 171 7.73 5.55 15.61
C PRO A 171 6.28 5.95 15.31
N GLU A 172 5.84 7.09 15.85
CA GLU A 172 4.46 7.58 15.73
C GLU A 172 3.95 7.58 14.27
N LEU A 173 2.68 7.17 14.07
CA LEU A 173 2.06 7.14 12.75
C LEU A 173 1.88 8.55 12.20
N VAL A 174 2.63 8.90 11.16
CA VAL A 174 2.45 10.15 10.44
C VAL A 174 1.55 9.91 9.23
N PHE A 175 0.27 10.29 9.35
CA PHE A 175 -0.64 10.28 8.21
C PHE A 175 -0.38 11.47 7.28
N LEU A 176 -0.38 11.22 5.97
CA LEU A 176 -0.25 12.27 4.96
C LEU A 176 -1.48 13.21 5.04
N LYS A 177 -1.24 14.50 5.31
CA LYS A 177 -2.27 15.54 5.42
C LYS A 177 -2.82 15.99 4.08
#